data_AF-A0A482T2E7-F1
#
_entry.id   AF-A0A482T2E7-F1
#
_cell.length_a   1.000
_cell.length_b   1.000
_cell.length_c   1.000
_cell.angle_alpha   90.00
_cell.angle_beta   90.00
_cell.angle_gamma   90.00
#
_symmetry.space_group_name_H-M   'P 1'
#
loop_
_entity.id
_entity.type
_entity.pdbx_description
1 polymer ?
#
loop_
_entity_poly.entity_id
_entity_poly.type
_entity_poly.pdbx_seq_one_letter_code
_entity_poly.pdbx_strand_id
1 'polypeptide(L)'
;MNAHNKQTYRDQQTTAAEQPLAAQEPASVTVESRSIRVVLERLSDHRCDYCGEVIGEKTQYRNVTVRDSNGEICDYAFCTEECSTSCFGSR
;
A
#
# COMPACT_ATOMS: atom_id res chain seq x y z
N MET A 1 -10.08 37.30 17.70
CA MET A 1 -9.14 37.19 16.57
C MET A 1 -7.80 36.71 17.14
N ASN A 2 -7.10 35.65 16.75
CA ASN A 2 -7.24 34.61 15.73
C ASN A 2 -6.44 33.38 16.22
N ALA A 3 -6.93 32.18 15.95
CA ALA A 3 -6.35 30.90 16.36
C ALA A 3 -4.96 30.66 15.75
N HIS A 4 -4.00 30.18 16.55
CA HIS A 4 -2.73 29.63 16.06
C HIS A 4 -2.79 28.11 16.11
N ASN A 5 -3.23 27.50 15.00
CA ASN A 5 -3.14 26.06 14.78
C ASN A 5 -1.73 25.75 14.26
N LYS A 6 -0.86 25.19 15.11
CA LYS A 6 0.46 24.68 14.72
C LYS A 6 0.35 23.18 14.47
N GLN A 7 0.12 22.81 13.21
CA GLN A 7 0.30 21.41 12.78
C GLN A 7 1.76 21.22 12.37
N THR A 8 2.52 20.56 13.24
CA THR A 8 3.84 20.03 12.94
C THR A 8 3.66 18.77 12.08
N TYR A 9 3.97 18.87 10.79
CA TYR A 9 3.95 17.75 9.87
C TYR A 9 5.16 16.86 10.14
N ARG A 10 4.93 15.67 10.70
CA ARG A 10 5.96 14.67 11.00
C ARG A 10 6.18 13.83 9.76
N ASP A 11 7.11 14.26 8.91
CA ASP A 11 7.67 13.46 7.83
C ASP A 11 8.35 12.23 8.44
N GLN A 12 7.69 11.07 8.35
CA GLN A 12 8.33 9.77 8.54
C GLN A 12 8.62 9.20 7.16
N GLN A 13 9.62 9.81 6.51
CA GLN A 13 10.30 9.24 5.36
C GLN A 13 11.26 8.18 5.90
N THR A 14 10.77 6.95 6.06
CA THR A 14 11.64 5.80 6.32
C THR A 14 12.18 5.30 4.99
N THR A 15 13.50 5.37 4.90
CA THR A 15 14.42 4.97 3.84
C THR A 15 14.18 3.57 3.27
N ALA A 16 14.45 3.47 1.97
CA ALA A 16 14.52 2.25 1.18
C ALA A 16 15.43 1.17 1.79
N ALA A 17 15.01 -0.07 1.65
CA ALA A 17 15.89 -1.20 1.40
C ALA A 17 15.17 -2.13 0.42
N GLU A 18 15.85 -2.48 -0.67
CA GLU A 18 15.52 -3.57 -1.57
C GLU A 18 15.12 -4.85 -0.80
N GLN A 19 14.32 -5.73 -1.41
CA GLN A 19 14.63 -7.17 -1.60
C GLN A 19 13.50 -7.90 -2.37
N PRO A 20 13.81 -9.05 -3.02
CA PRO A 20 13.15 -9.52 -4.23
C PRO A 20 12.12 -10.65 -4.04
N LEU A 21 11.22 -10.74 -5.03
CA LEU A 21 10.51 -11.91 -5.58
C LEU A 21 10.38 -13.16 -4.68
N ALA A 22 9.17 -13.44 -4.18
CA ALA A 22 8.73 -14.81 -3.95
C ALA A 22 7.20 -14.92 -4.06
N ALA A 23 6.75 -15.54 -5.15
CA ALA A 23 5.41 -16.09 -5.24
C ALA A 23 5.25 -17.16 -4.16
N GLN A 24 4.33 -16.97 -3.21
CA GLN A 24 3.91 -18.02 -2.29
C GLN A 24 2.40 -18.03 -2.10
N GLU A 25 1.86 -19.24 -2.21
CA GLU A 25 0.46 -19.65 -2.21
C GLU A 25 -0.31 -19.26 -0.92
N PRO A 26 -1.66 -19.23 -0.95
CA PRO A 26 -2.46 -18.51 0.05
C PRO A 26 -2.62 -19.32 1.35
N ALA A 27 -1.72 -19.12 2.31
CA ALA A 27 -1.85 -19.62 3.68
C ALA A 27 -2.27 -18.46 4.61
N SER A 28 -3.58 -18.35 4.88
CA SER A 28 -4.18 -17.55 5.97
C SER A 28 -3.57 -16.16 6.22
N VAL A 29 -3.61 -15.31 5.20
CA VAL A 29 -3.22 -13.91 5.31
C VAL A 29 -4.16 -13.11 6.20
N THR A 30 -3.61 -12.38 7.19
CA THR A 30 -4.40 -11.47 8.06
C THR A 30 -4.14 -10.03 7.66
N VAL A 31 -5.21 -9.28 7.32
CA VAL A 31 -5.10 -7.87 6.95
C VAL A 31 -4.89 -7.02 8.21
N GLU A 32 -3.71 -6.40 8.32
CA GLU A 32 -3.33 -5.54 9.45
C GLU A 32 -3.81 -4.10 9.25
N SER A 33 -3.65 -3.55 8.05
CA SER A 33 -3.95 -2.15 7.77
C SER A 33 -4.34 -1.92 6.32
N ARG A 34 -5.21 -0.94 6.09
CA ARG A 34 -5.62 -0.45 4.77
C ARG A 34 -5.42 1.06 4.75
N SER A 35 -4.63 1.55 3.80
CA SER A 35 -4.33 2.97 3.66
C SER A 35 -4.45 3.42 2.21
N ILE A 36 -4.66 4.72 1.99
CA ILE A 36 -4.65 5.33 0.65
C ILE A 36 -3.38 6.16 0.54
N ARG A 37 -2.59 5.90 -0.50
CA ARG A 37 -1.34 6.59 -0.80
C ARG A 37 -1.44 7.27 -2.16
N VAL A 38 -0.60 8.28 -2.39
CA VAL A 38 -0.53 9.01 -3.67
C VAL A 38 0.89 8.92 -4.21
N VAL A 39 1.05 8.53 -5.46
CA VAL A 39 2.37 8.56 -6.12
C VAL A 39 2.74 10.02 -6.36
N LEU A 40 3.70 10.55 -5.61
CA LEU A 40 4.12 11.95 -5.76
C LEU A 40 5.05 12.15 -6.96
N GLU A 41 5.90 11.17 -7.25
CA GLU A 41 6.88 11.21 -8.33
C GLU A 41 7.10 9.78 -8.84
N ARG A 42 7.44 9.57 -10.12
CA ARG A 42 7.68 8.23 -10.73
C ARG A 42 8.93 7.50 -10.21
N LEU A 43 9.30 7.73 -8.96
CA LEU A 43 10.46 7.12 -8.34
C LEU A 43 10.29 5.60 -8.14
N SER A 44 9.06 5.09 -8.21
CA SER A 44 8.75 3.67 -8.11
C SER A 44 7.69 3.27 -9.14
N ASP A 45 7.98 2.22 -9.94
CA ASP A 45 7.01 1.51 -10.78
C ASP A 45 6.00 0.77 -9.89
N HIS A 46 5.12 1.51 -9.23
CA HIS A 46 4.01 0.91 -8.48
C HIS A 46 3.07 0.25 -9.48
N ARG A 47 2.92 -1.06 -9.38
CA ARG A 47 1.95 -1.82 -10.16
C ARG A 47 0.85 -2.32 -9.26
N CYS A 48 -0.35 -2.39 -9.81
CA CYS A 48 -1.46 -3.05 -9.13
C CYS A 48 -1.14 -4.54 -9.00
N ASP A 49 -1.15 -5.06 -7.79
CA ASP A 49 -0.90 -6.49 -7.53
C ASP A 49 -2.06 -7.37 -8.03
N TYR A 50 -3.24 -6.78 -8.24
CA TYR A 50 -4.41 -7.47 -8.76
C TYR A 50 -4.49 -7.46 -10.30
N CYS A 51 -4.52 -6.29 -10.94
CA CYS A 51 -4.67 -6.19 -12.40
C CYS A 51 -3.35 -6.07 -13.17
N GLY A 52 -2.22 -5.87 -12.47
CA GLY A 52 -0.90 -5.71 -13.09
C GLY A 52 -0.65 -4.34 -13.74
N GLU A 53 -1.65 -3.45 -13.77
CA GLU A 53 -1.53 -2.13 -14.38
C GLU A 53 -0.58 -1.21 -13.61
N VAL A 54 0.14 -0.35 -14.34
CA VAL A 54 1.03 0.65 -13.76
C VAL A 54 0.20 1.76 -13.13
N ILE A 55 0.44 2.03 -11.85
CA ILE A 55 -0.14 3.13 -11.10
C ILE A 55 0.63 4.40 -11.49
N GLY A 56 -0.04 5.31 -12.19
CA GLY A 56 0.57 6.53 -12.70
C GLY A 56 0.97 7.53 -11.61
N GLU A 57 1.80 8.50 -11.99
CA GLU A 57 2.11 9.66 -11.16
C GLU A 57 0.83 10.41 -10.77
N LYS A 58 0.81 11.02 -9.58
CA LYS A 58 -0.33 11.76 -9.00
C LYS A 58 -1.61 10.93 -8.88
N THR A 59 -1.49 9.61 -9.01
CA THR A 59 -2.62 8.69 -8.85
C THR A 59 -2.67 8.19 -7.41
N GLN A 60 -3.87 8.19 -6.85
CA GLN A 60 -4.12 7.57 -5.56
C GLN A 60 -4.25 6.07 -5.75
N TYR A 61 -3.60 5.30 -4.89
CA TYR A 61 -3.71 3.85 -4.85
C TYR A 61 -3.96 3.38 -3.42
N ARG A 62 -4.59 2.21 -3.29
CA ARG A 62 -4.82 1.58 -2.00
C ARG A 62 -3.64 0.70 -1.67
N ASN A 63 -3.13 0.82 -0.45
CA ASN A 63 -2.07 -0.01 0.08
C ASN A 63 -2.64 -0.85 1.21
N VAL A 64 -2.55 -2.17 1.08
CA VAL A 64 -3.02 -3.13 2.08
C VAL A 64 -1.81 -3.83 2.66
N THR A 65 -1.60 -3.64 3.94
CA THR A 65 -0.55 -4.31 4.70
C THR A 65 -1.14 -5.56 5.33
N VAL A 66 -0.52 -6.68 5.07
CA VAL A 66 -0.93 -8.01 5.52
C VAL A 66 0.19 -8.60 6.34
N ARG A 67 -0.16 -9.29 7.43
CA ARG A 67 0.77 -10.16 8.14
C ARG A 67 0.50 -11.60 7.76
N ASP A 68 1.52 -12.26 7.27
CA ASP A 68 1.48 -13.68 6.97
C ASP A 68 1.47 -14.53 8.25
N SER A 69 1.11 -15.80 8.11
CA SER A 69 1.18 -16.81 9.17
C SER A 69 2.59 -16.93 9.77
N ASN A 70 3.63 -16.65 8.98
CA ASN A 70 5.03 -16.62 9.41
C ASN A 70 5.44 -15.35 10.18
N GLY A 71 4.52 -14.37 10.30
CA GLY A 71 4.78 -13.08 10.94
C GLY A 71 5.44 -12.04 10.02
N GLU A 72 5.65 -12.38 8.75
CA GLU A 72 6.18 -11.46 7.75
C GLU A 72 5.13 -10.43 7.34
N ILE A 73 5.58 -9.20 7.08
CA ILE A 73 4.70 -8.09 6.69
C ILE A 73 4.84 -7.87 5.19
N CYS A 74 3.73 -8.02 4.47
CA CYS A 74 3.64 -7.84 3.03
C CYS A 74 2.74 -6.64 2.71
N ASP A 75 3.20 -5.77 1.82
CA ASP A 75 2.44 -4.61 1.35
C ASP A 75 1.97 -4.84 -0.09
N TYR A 76 0.65 -4.76 -0.30
CA TYR A 76 0.01 -4.89 -1.60
C TYR A 76 -0.48 -3.53 -2.09
N ALA A 77 -0.31 -3.24 -3.37
CA ALA A 77 -0.78 -2.00 -4.00
C ALA A 77 -1.92 -2.27 -4.98
N PHE A 78 -2.99 -1.48 -4.92
CA PHE A 78 -4.17 -1.62 -5.78
C PHE A 78 -4.55 -0.29 -6.42
N CYS A 79 -4.77 -0.29 -7.73
CA CYS A 79 -5.15 0.91 -8.47
C CYS A 79 -6.58 1.40 -8.13
N THR A 80 -7.51 0.47 -7.82
CA THR A 80 -8.92 0.81 -7.53
C THR A 80 -9.44 0.12 -6.28
N GLU A 81 -10.64 0.54 -5.83
CA GLU A 81 -11.33 -0.08 -4.70
C GLU A 81 -11.70 -1.51 -5.02
N GLU A 82 -12.23 -1.71 -6.23
CA GLU A 82 -12.62 -3.01 -6.76
C GLU A 82 -11.44 -3.97 -6.71
N CYS A 83 -10.23 -3.56 -7.12
CA CYS A 83 -9.05 -4.41 -7.03
C CYS A 83 -8.75 -4.85 -5.59
N SER A 84 -8.83 -3.93 -4.61
CA SER A 84 -8.58 -4.24 -3.21
C SER A 84 -9.69 -5.10 -2.57
N THR A 85 -10.94 -4.86 -2.95
CA THR A 85 -12.12 -5.59 -2.46
C THR A 85 -12.25 -6.94 -3.15
N SER A 86 -11.84 -7.10 -4.40
CA SER A 86 -11.78 -8.40 -5.07
C SER A 86 -10.68 -9.28 -4.48
N CYS A 87 -9.56 -8.68 -4.05
CA CYS A 87 -8.45 -9.41 -3.43
C CYS A 87 -8.73 -9.78 -1.96
N PHE A 88 -9.32 -8.87 -1.17
CA PHE A 88 -9.50 -9.03 0.29
C PHE A 88 -10.94 -8.87 0.81
N GLY A 89 -11.93 -8.74 -0.07
CA GLY A 89 -13.33 -8.42 0.26
C GLY A 89 -14.29 -9.61 0.24
N SER A 90 -13.78 -10.84 0.29
CA SER A 90 -14.63 -12.02 0.54
C SER A 90 -14.91 -12.16 2.03
N ARG A 91 -15.95 -11.48 2.52
CA ARG A 91 -16.60 -11.86 3.78
C ARG A 91 -18.09 -11.54 3.76
#